data_AF-A0AAV3RPV6-F1
#
_entry.id   AF-A0AAV3RPV6-F1
#
_cell.length_a   1.000
_cell.length_b   1.000
_cell.length_c   1.000
_cell.angle_alpha   90.00
_cell.angle_beta   90.00
_cell.angle_gamma   90.00
#
_symmetry.space_group_name_H-M   'P 1'
#
loop_
_entity.id
_entity.type
_entity.pdbx_description
1 polymer ?
#
loop_
_entity_poly.entity_id
_entity_poly.type
_entity_poly.pdbx_seq_one_letter_code
_entity_poly.pdbx_strand_id
1 'polypeptide(L)'
;MAFKNLSVESDPKWFLKDWNLSNSSTPCKWNGVICSGLGHVLGLNLSGAGLVGNLNMSNLIERLPNLAHVHFRGNFFYGNLSFLSTPDLSCSLGTLDLSANNFFQPIEFGALMLNCNRLRHLNLSSNRYLDDLSNLEFHSCGNLTVLDLSLLENRAKETSDSVSKPSLFVNWRRDGVGKHPTPFMRL
;
A
#
# COMPACT_ATOMS: atom_id res chain seq x y z
N MET A 1 -18.30 -2.09 -4.39
CA MET A 1 -18.67 -0.99 -5.31
C MET A 1 -18.01 0.33 -4.95
N ALA A 2 -18.04 0.80 -3.71
CA ALA A 2 -17.48 2.12 -3.37
C ALA A 2 -16.00 2.31 -3.76
N PHE A 3 -15.13 1.31 -3.51
CA PHE A 3 -13.75 1.34 -4.00
C PHE A 3 -13.64 1.61 -5.50
N LYS A 4 -14.39 0.85 -6.33
CA LYS A 4 -14.39 1.04 -7.79
C LYS A 4 -14.79 2.46 -8.19
N ASN A 5 -15.76 3.05 -7.50
CA ASN A 5 -16.23 4.40 -7.83
C ASN A 5 -15.36 5.53 -7.28
N LEU A 6 -14.69 5.30 -6.14
CA LEU A 6 -13.93 6.33 -5.42
C LEU A 6 -12.43 6.27 -5.71
N SER A 7 -11.92 5.14 -6.21
CA SER A 7 -10.48 4.93 -6.39
C SER A 7 -10.07 4.60 -7.81
N VAL A 8 -11.01 4.20 -8.67
CA VAL A 8 -10.70 3.80 -10.05
C VAL A 8 -11.33 4.81 -11.01
N GLU A 9 -10.48 5.61 -11.63
CA GLU A 9 -10.84 6.56 -12.68
C GLU A 9 -10.85 5.90 -14.05
N SER A 10 -9.95 4.95 -14.29
CA SER A 10 -9.86 4.21 -15.54
C SER A 10 -9.47 2.75 -15.32
N ASP A 11 -10.15 1.87 -16.06
CA ASP A 11 -9.91 0.42 -16.13
C ASP A 11 -9.77 0.00 -17.61
N PRO A 12 -8.64 0.33 -18.27
CA PRO A 12 -8.47 0.12 -19.71
C PRO A 12 -8.43 -1.36 -20.11
N LYS A 13 -8.08 -2.25 -19.17
CA LYS A 13 -8.04 -3.71 -19.39
C LYS A 13 -9.35 -4.41 -19.00
N TRP A 14 -10.33 -3.65 -18.51
CA TRP A 14 -11.64 -4.15 -18.09
C TRP A 14 -11.49 -5.22 -17.00
N PHE A 15 -10.49 -5.06 -16.14
CA PHE A 15 -10.15 -5.99 -15.07
C PHE A 15 -11.30 -6.11 -14.05
N LEU A 16 -12.03 -5.02 -13.83
CA LEU A 16 -13.14 -4.89 -12.88
C LEU A 16 -14.52 -5.02 -13.56
N LYS A 17 -14.59 -5.58 -14.77
CA LYS A 17 -15.86 -5.70 -15.52
C LYS A 17 -16.94 -6.49 -14.79
N ASP A 18 -16.53 -7.48 -14.00
CA ASP A 18 -17.39 -8.38 -13.25
C ASP A 18 -17.68 -7.89 -11.83
N TRP A 19 -17.10 -6.75 -11.43
CA TRP A 19 -17.44 -6.04 -10.20
C TRP A 19 -18.81 -5.38 -10.36
N ASN A 20 -19.84 -6.23 -10.37
CA ASN A 20 -21.23 -5.86 -10.49
C ASN A 20 -22.10 -6.64 -9.48
N LEU A 21 -22.96 -5.91 -8.76
CA LEU A 21 -23.92 -6.47 -7.81
C LEU A 21 -25.17 -7.01 -8.51
N SER A 22 -25.42 -6.63 -9.77
CA SER A 22 -26.59 -7.12 -10.53
C SER A 22 -26.59 -8.64 -10.70
N ASN A 23 -25.40 -9.25 -10.74
CA ASN A 23 -25.23 -10.67 -11.12
C ASN A 23 -24.76 -11.55 -9.94
N SER A 24 -24.50 -10.97 -8.76
CA SER A 24 -24.03 -11.70 -7.59
C SER A 24 -24.42 -10.97 -6.31
N SER A 25 -24.99 -11.70 -5.35
CA SER A 25 -25.27 -11.20 -4.00
C SER A 25 -24.01 -10.96 -3.16
N THR A 26 -22.85 -11.40 -3.66
CA THR A 26 -21.57 -11.34 -2.94
C THR A 26 -20.40 -10.93 -3.86
N PRO A 27 -19.44 -10.13 -3.35
CA PRO A 27 -18.22 -9.78 -4.09
C PRO A 27 -17.23 -10.96 -4.23
N CYS A 28 -17.44 -12.10 -3.57
CA CYS A 28 -16.47 -13.21 -3.53
C CYS A 28 -16.25 -13.93 -4.88
N LYS A 29 -17.09 -13.65 -5.89
CA LYS A 29 -16.92 -14.16 -7.25
C LYS A 29 -16.24 -13.16 -8.18
N TRP A 30 -15.99 -11.94 -7.72
CA TRP A 30 -15.39 -10.90 -8.53
C TRP A 30 -13.90 -11.14 -8.71
N ASN A 31 -13.41 -10.84 -9.91
CA ASN A 31 -12.01 -10.96 -10.25
C ASN A 31 -11.13 -10.17 -9.27
N GLY A 32 -10.10 -10.83 -8.75
CA GLY A 32 -9.19 -10.25 -7.76
C GLY A 32 -9.72 -10.18 -6.33
N VAL A 33 -10.96 -10.61 -6.02
CA VAL A 33 -11.49 -10.64 -4.65
C VAL A 33 -11.21 -12.01 -4.01
N ILE A 34 -10.67 -11.99 -2.79
CA ILE A 34 -10.39 -13.18 -1.98
C ILE A 34 -11.28 -13.13 -0.74
N CYS A 35 -12.03 -14.20 -0.49
CA CYS A 35 -12.92 -14.31 0.66
C CYS A 35 -12.56 -15.44 1.62
N SER A 36 -13.02 -15.31 2.85
CA SER A 36 -13.03 -16.39 3.84
C SER A 36 -14.08 -17.44 3.49
N GLY A 37 -14.02 -18.61 4.15
CA GLY A 37 -15.06 -19.63 4.06
C GLY A 37 -16.44 -19.16 4.53
N LEU A 38 -16.51 -18.05 5.28
CA LEU A 38 -17.76 -17.40 5.73
C LEU A 38 -18.24 -16.30 4.76
N GLY A 39 -17.53 -16.07 3.64
CA GLY A 39 -17.90 -15.07 2.63
C GLY A 39 -17.48 -13.63 2.95
N HIS A 40 -16.61 -13.41 3.94
CA HIS A 40 -16.04 -12.08 4.20
C HIS A 40 -14.85 -11.84 3.27
N VAL A 41 -14.76 -10.65 2.67
CA VAL A 41 -13.58 -10.26 1.88
C VAL A 41 -12.37 -10.16 2.79
N LEU A 42 -11.37 -11.00 2.55
CA LEU A 42 -10.09 -11.04 3.25
C LEU A 42 -8.97 -10.39 2.44
N GLY A 43 -9.10 -10.35 1.12
CA GLY A 43 -8.04 -9.77 0.30
C GLY A 43 -8.50 -9.28 -1.05
N LEU A 44 -7.67 -8.39 -1.62
CA LEU A 44 -7.81 -7.88 -2.97
C LEU A 44 -6.46 -8.00 -3.67
N ASN A 45 -6.45 -8.69 -4.80
CA ASN A 45 -5.31 -8.78 -5.70
C ASN A 45 -5.68 -8.17 -7.05
N LEU A 46 -5.23 -6.95 -7.26
CA LEU A 46 -5.41 -6.18 -8.49
C LEU A 46 -4.06 -5.96 -9.19
N SER A 47 -3.07 -6.81 -8.91
CA SER A 47 -1.70 -6.63 -9.42
C SER A 47 -1.68 -6.66 -10.95
N GLY A 48 -1.02 -5.67 -11.58
CA GLY A 48 -0.87 -5.60 -13.03
C GLY A 48 -2.16 -5.31 -13.82
N ALA A 49 -3.25 -4.96 -13.12
CA ALA A 49 -4.55 -4.69 -13.72
C ALA A 49 -4.56 -3.46 -14.64
N GLY A 50 -3.57 -2.57 -14.52
CA GLY A 50 -3.47 -1.34 -15.32
C GLY A 50 -4.49 -0.28 -14.88
N LEU A 51 -4.96 -0.35 -13.64
CA LEU A 51 -5.93 0.58 -13.08
C LEU A 51 -5.28 1.94 -12.87
N VAL A 52 -6.03 3.00 -13.15
CA VAL A 52 -5.63 4.39 -12.91
C VAL A 52 -6.61 4.99 -11.92
N GLY A 53 -6.10 5.73 -10.93
CA GLY A 53 -6.93 6.59 -10.11
C GLY A 53 -6.33 7.00 -8.77
N ASN A 54 -7.03 7.89 -8.07
CA ASN A 54 -6.67 8.31 -6.73
C ASN A 54 -7.08 7.26 -5.69
N LEU A 55 -6.12 6.52 -5.15
CA LEU A 55 -6.39 5.42 -4.23
C LEU A 55 -6.97 5.92 -2.89
N ASN A 56 -8.22 5.56 -2.62
CA ASN A 56 -8.91 5.87 -1.37
C ASN A 56 -8.94 4.64 -0.47
N MET A 57 -7.87 4.46 0.31
CA MET A 57 -7.73 3.30 1.19
C MET A 57 -8.54 3.43 2.50
N SER A 58 -8.93 4.63 2.96
CA SER A 58 -9.82 4.77 4.14
C SER A 58 -11.16 4.09 3.87
N ASN A 59 -11.76 4.41 2.73
CA ASN A 59 -13.01 3.78 2.30
C ASN A 59 -12.89 2.26 2.18
N LEU A 60 -11.72 1.78 1.74
CA LEU A 60 -11.47 0.36 1.60
C LEU A 60 -11.45 -0.35 2.96
N ILE A 61 -10.73 0.20 3.93
CA ILE A 61 -10.60 -0.37 5.27
C ILE A 61 -11.92 -0.26 6.05
N GLU A 62 -12.59 0.90 6.00
CA GLU A 62 -13.88 1.12 6.67
C GLU A 62 -14.97 0.15 6.19
N ARG A 63 -15.00 -0.15 4.88
CA ARG A 63 -16.02 -1.02 4.29
C ARG A 63 -15.67 -2.50 4.36
N LEU A 64 -14.40 -2.84 4.55
CA LEU A 64 -13.90 -4.22 4.57
C LEU A 64 -13.13 -4.46 5.89
N PRO A 65 -13.83 -4.60 7.03
CA PRO A 65 -13.19 -4.68 8.35
C PRO A 65 -12.29 -5.92 8.53
N ASN A 66 -12.48 -6.96 7.71
CA ASN A 66 -11.69 -8.19 7.72
C ASN A 66 -10.57 -8.20 6.66
N LEU A 67 -10.36 -7.09 5.95
CA LEU A 67 -9.36 -7.02 4.90
C LEU A 67 -7.96 -7.17 5.50
N ALA A 68 -7.27 -8.23 5.10
CA ALA A 68 -5.96 -8.62 5.60
C ALA A 68 -4.87 -8.47 4.53
N HIS A 69 -5.21 -8.65 3.25
CA HIS A 69 -4.23 -8.70 2.16
C HIS A 69 -4.60 -7.78 1.00
N VAL A 70 -3.77 -6.78 0.73
CA VAL A 70 -3.93 -5.87 -0.42
C VAL A 70 -2.69 -5.96 -1.31
N HIS A 71 -2.90 -6.35 -2.56
CA HIS A 71 -1.86 -6.46 -3.59
C HIS A 71 -2.26 -5.65 -4.83
N PHE A 72 -1.82 -4.40 -4.89
CA PHE A 72 -2.11 -3.47 -6.00
C PHE A 72 -0.86 -3.14 -6.83
N ARG A 73 0.15 -4.01 -6.78
CA ARG A 73 1.42 -3.82 -7.48
C ARG A 73 1.24 -3.58 -8.97
N GLY A 74 2.01 -2.66 -9.55
CA GLY A 74 2.06 -2.50 -11.01
C GLY A 74 0.78 -1.92 -11.59
N ASN A 75 0.23 -0.90 -10.94
CA ASN A 75 -0.89 -0.09 -11.43
C ASN A 75 -0.44 1.38 -11.54
N PHE A 76 -1.37 2.27 -11.85
CA PHE A 76 -1.15 3.70 -11.94
C PHE A 76 -1.89 4.46 -10.84
N PHE A 77 -2.02 3.84 -9.65
CA PHE A 77 -2.63 4.50 -8.52
C PHE A 77 -1.74 5.63 -8.00
N TYR A 78 -2.36 6.73 -7.58
CA TYR A 78 -1.72 7.87 -6.93
C TYR A 78 -2.56 8.31 -5.73
N GLY A 79 -2.13 9.36 -5.02
CA GLY A 79 -2.88 9.91 -3.89
C GLY A 79 -2.09 9.94 -2.58
N ASN A 80 -2.79 10.25 -1.49
CA ASN A 80 -2.22 10.29 -0.15
C ASN A 80 -2.50 9.00 0.62
N LEU A 81 -1.52 8.51 1.40
CA LEU A 81 -1.72 7.45 2.38
C LEU A 81 -1.94 7.95 3.82
N SER A 82 -1.94 9.26 4.08
CA SER A 82 -2.16 9.88 5.41
C SER A 82 -3.57 9.72 6.01
N PHE A 83 -4.49 8.99 5.38
CA PHE A 83 -5.87 8.84 5.85
C PHE A 83 -6.01 7.91 7.08
N LEU A 84 -4.91 7.28 7.53
CA LEU A 84 -4.87 6.37 8.67
C LEU A 84 -4.77 7.10 10.02
N SER A 85 -4.96 8.41 10.02
CA SER A 85 -4.91 9.24 11.23
C SER A 85 -6.29 9.49 11.84
N THR A 86 -7.34 8.82 11.33
CA THR A 86 -8.68 8.88 11.92
C THR A 86 -8.69 8.13 13.25
N PRO A 87 -9.13 8.78 14.35
CA PRO A 87 -9.41 8.09 15.60
C PRO A 87 -10.41 6.94 15.36
N ASP A 88 -10.23 5.81 16.03
CA ASP A 88 -11.10 4.62 16.01
C ASP A 88 -11.12 3.78 14.72
N LEU A 89 -10.24 4.03 13.75
CA LEU A 89 -10.11 3.16 12.58
C LEU A 89 -9.44 1.82 12.94
N SER A 90 -10.23 0.75 12.95
CA SER A 90 -9.71 -0.61 13.10
C SER A 90 -9.22 -1.16 11.77
N CYS A 91 -7.91 -1.32 11.63
CA CYS A 91 -7.28 -1.86 10.43
C CYS A 91 -6.77 -3.29 10.65
N SER A 92 -7.32 -4.24 9.90
CA SER A 92 -6.96 -5.67 9.98
C SER A 92 -5.82 -6.07 9.04
N LEU A 93 -5.20 -5.13 8.32
CA LEU A 93 -4.21 -5.43 7.30
C LEU A 93 -2.99 -6.13 7.91
N GLY A 94 -2.63 -7.28 7.33
CA GLY A 94 -1.37 -7.97 7.55
C GLY A 94 -0.36 -7.75 6.43
N THR A 95 -0.84 -7.50 5.20
CA THR A 95 -0.01 -7.28 4.01
C THR A 95 -0.56 -6.14 3.16
N LEU A 96 0.32 -5.19 2.83
CA LEU A 96 0.04 -4.09 1.91
C LEU A 96 1.19 -3.99 0.89
N ASP A 97 0.89 -4.32 -0.37
CA ASP A 97 1.81 -4.16 -1.49
C ASP A 97 1.24 -3.14 -2.48
N LEU A 98 1.85 -1.95 -2.48
CA LEU A 98 1.56 -0.84 -3.38
C LEU A 98 2.76 -0.56 -4.31
N SER A 99 3.67 -1.52 -4.47
CA SER A 99 4.88 -1.32 -5.28
C SER A 99 4.57 -1.04 -6.75
N ALA A 100 5.47 -0.34 -7.44
CA ALA A 100 5.32 0.00 -8.86
C ALA A 100 3.98 0.72 -9.14
N ASN A 101 3.76 1.83 -8.46
CA ASN A 101 2.63 2.75 -8.66
C ASN A 101 3.14 4.19 -8.80
N ASN A 102 2.23 5.16 -8.77
CA ASN A 102 2.53 6.57 -9.01
C ASN A 102 2.46 7.43 -7.74
N PHE A 103 2.55 6.83 -6.54
CA PHE A 103 2.49 7.56 -5.27
C PHE A 103 3.69 8.48 -5.08
N PHE A 104 3.46 9.70 -4.59
CA PHE A 104 4.51 10.72 -4.43
C PHE A 104 4.35 11.57 -3.16
N GLN A 105 3.22 11.47 -2.47
CA GLN A 105 2.94 12.27 -1.27
C GLN A 105 3.51 11.59 -0.01
N PRO A 106 3.94 12.35 1.01
CA PRO A 106 4.49 11.79 2.24
C PRO A 106 3.54 10.79 2.93
N ILE A 107 4.11 9.84 3.66
CA ILE A 107 3.35 8.85 4.43
C ILE A 107 3.53 9.12 5.92
N GLU A 108 2.42 9.21 6.65
CA GLU A 108 2.42 9.27 8.11
C GLU A 108 2.62 7.85 8.70
N PHE A 109 3.86 7.35 8.67
CA PHE A 109 4.18 5.99 9.13
C PHE A 109 3.73 5.73 10.58
N GLY A 110 3.86 6.70 11.48
CA GLY A 110 3.39 6.56 12.86
C GLY A 110 1.91 6.22 12.97
N ALA A 111 1.05 6.95 12.24
CA ALA A 111 -0.39 6.70 12.22
C ALA A 111 -0.74 5.36 11.56
N LEU A 112 -0.07 5.00 10.47
CA LEU A 112 -0.22 3.69 9.82
C LEU A 112 0.08 2.54 10.79
N MET A 113 1.17 2.63 11.56
CA MET A 113 1.54 1.56 12.49
C MET A 113 0.67 1.51 13.74
N LEU A 114 0.15 2.66 14.19
CA LEU A 114 -0.80 2.73 15.29
C LEU A 114 -2.14 2.07 14.93
N ASN A 115 -2.70 2.44 13.77
CA ASN A 115 -4.03 2.00 13.37
C ASN A 115 -4.02 0.59 12.74
N CYS A 116 -2.99 0.26 11.95
CA CYS A 116 -2.80 -1.06 11.35
C CYS A 116 -1.78 -1.90 12.14
N ASN A 117 -2.00 -2.08 13.44
CA ASN A 117 -1.08 -2.78 14.34
C ASN A 117 -0.84 -4.27 14.01
N ARG A 118 -1.58 -4.85 13.06
CA ARG A 118 -1.38 -6.22 12.55
C ARG A 118 -0.48 -6.28 11.32
N LEU A 119 -0.08 -5.14 10.76
CA LEU A 119 0.68 -5.08 9.52
C LEU A 119 2.06 -5.72 9.71
N ARG A 120 2.37 -6.71 8.87
CA ARG A 120 3.65 -7.44 8.88
C ARG A 120 4.48 -7.21 7.64
N HIS A 121 3.83 -6.88 6.52
CA HIS A 121 4.48 -6.71 5.22
C HIS A 121 4.00 -5.42 4.58
N LEU A 122 4.91 -4.47 4.39
CA LEU A 122 4.68 -3.22 3.69
C LEU A 122 5.66 -3.09 2.53
N ASN A 123 5.15 -3.05 1.31
CA ASN A 123 5.96 -2.81 0.11
C ASN A 123 5.49 -1.55 -0.60
N LEU A 124 6.37 -0.55 -0.65
CA LEU A 124 6.14 0.73 -1.32
C LEU A 124 7.18 1.00 -2.41
N SER A 125 8.00 0.00 -2.74
CA SER A 125 9.09 0.12 -3.71
C SER A 125 8.62 0.61 -5.10
N SER A 126 9.53 1.22 -5.87
CA SER A 126 9.23 1.70 -7.23
C SER A 126 8.05 2.69 -7.28
N ASN A 127 7.98 3.61 -6.32
CA ASN A 127 7.08 4.77 -6.31
C ASN A 127 7.92 6.07 -6.37
N ARG A 128 7.27 7.24 -6.40
CA ARG A 128 7.92 8.55 -6.61
C ARG A 128 7.93 9.43 -5.35
N TYR A 129 8.03 8.83 -4.17
CA TYR A 129 7.97 9.56 -2.90
C TYR A 129 9.10 10.60 -2.80
N LEU A 130 8.72 11.84 -2.47
CA LEU A 130 9.60 13.01 -2.48
C LEU A 130 9.85 13.50 -1.05
N ASP A 131 10.79 12.88 -0.33
CA ASP A 131 11.20 13.24 1.04
C ASP A 131 10.05 13.18 2.09
N ASP A 132 10.20 12.87 3.36
CA ASP A 132 11.31 12.77 4.27
C ASP A 132 11.02 11.57 5.19
N LEU A 133 11.80 10.49 5.10
CA LEU A 133 11.71 9.39 6.06
C LEU A 133 12.31 9.76 7.43
N SER A 134 12.69 11.02 7.68
CA SER A 134 13.15 11.45 9.01
C SER A 134 12.11 11.23 10.10
N ASN A 135 10.81 11.32 9.76
CA ASN A 135 9.70 10.99 10.64
C ASN A 135 9.48 9.48 10.79
N LEU A 136 10.26 8.66 10.07
CA LEU A 136 10.22 7.21 10.17
C LEU A 136 11.04 6.79 11.38
N GLU A 137 10.43 7.01 12.53
CA GLU A 137 10.90 6.48 13.78
C GLU A 137 10.77 4.94 13.74
N PHE A 138 11.87 4.22 13.50
CA PHE A 138 11.84 2.75 13.38
C PHE A 138 11.34 2.01 14.64
N HIS A 139 11.33 2.68 15.79
CA HIS A 139 10.68 2.16 17.00
C HIS A 139 9.15 2.09 16.87
N SER A 140 8.57 2.84 15.93
CA SER A 140 7.15 2.89 15.62
C SER A 140 6.72 1.78 14.66
N CYS A 141 7.63 0.99 14.07
CA CYS A 141 7.32 -0.09 13.11
C CYS A 141 6.57 -1.31 13.70
N GLY A 142 6.20 -1.30 14.98
CA GLY A 142 5.29 -2.27 15.59
C GLY A 142 5.55 -3.74 15.21
N ASN A 143 4.52 -4.37 14.62
CA ASN A 143 4.52 -5.78 14.19
C ASN A 143 5.06 -6.01 12.79
N LEU A 144 5.59 -4.99 12.10
CA LEU A 144 6.21 -5.20 10.79
C LEU A 144 7.26 -6.30 10.88
N THR A 145 7.43 -7.02 9.79
CA THR A 145 8.53 -7.98 9.57
C THR A 145 9.27 -7.71 8.26
N VAL A 146 8.62 -7.04 7.31
CA VAL A 146 9.17 -6.61 6.02
C VAL A 146 8.70 -5.19 5.73
N LEU A 147 9.65 -4.31 5.44
CA LEU A 147 9.44 -2.98 4.87
C LEU A 147 10.38 -2.81 3.68
N ASP A 148 9.79 -2.64 2.49
CA ASP A 148 10.51 -2.45 1.23
C ASP A 148 10.23 -1.06 0.66
N LEU A 149 11.27 -0.24 0.63
CA LEU A 149 11.28 1.13 0.12
C LEU A 149 12.29 1.28 -1.03
N SER A 150 12.66 0.18 -1.69
CA SER A 150 13.64 0.22 -2.77
C SER A 150 13.14 0.96 -4.02
N LEU A 151 14.07 1.49 -4.82
CA LEU A 151 13.77 2.14 -6.11
C LEU A 151 12.76 3.31 -6.01
N LEU A 152 12.72 4.03 -4.89
CA LEU A 152 11.95 5.27 -4.83
C LEU A 152 12.65 6.35 -5.65
N GLU A 153 11.91 6.98 -6.55
CA GLU A 153 12.43 8.03 -7.42
C GLU A 153 12.33 9.39 -6.72
N ASN A 154 13.48 9.93 -6.28
CA ASN A 154 13.56 11.29 -5.76
C ASN A 154 13.57 12.28 -6.92
N ARG A 155 12.45 12.97 -7.19
CA ARG A 155 12.46 14.19 -8.04
C ARG A 155 12.94 15.42 -7.25
N ALA A 156 14.07 15.33 -6.54
CA ALA A 156 14.74 16.53 -6.08
C ALA A 156 15.15 17.32 -7.33
N LYS A 157 14.48 18.46 -7.55
CA LYS A 157 14.60 19.42 -8.65
C LYS A 157 15.83 19.21 -9.55
N GLU A 158 15.58 18.90 -10.82
CA GLU A 158 16.45 19.30 -11.92
C GLU A 158 16.54 20.84 -11.93
N THR A 159 17.38 21.41 -11.08
CA THR A 159 17.97 22.73 -11.26
C THR A 159 19.46 22.51 -11.28
N SER A 160 20.05 22.81 -12.44
CA SER A 160 21.46 22.73 -12.83
C SER A 160 22.48 22.64 -11.68
N ASP A 161 23.44 21.73 -11.84
CA ASP A 161 24.62 21.51 -11.00
C ASP A 161 24.40 20.76 -9.68
N SER A 162 24.23 19.44 -9.77
CA SER A 162 25.03 18.46 -9.03
C SER A 162 24.49 17.06 -9.30
N VAL A 163 25.40 16.08 -9.37
CA VAL A 163 25.08 14.65 -9.45
C VAL A 163 24.08 14.31 -8.33
N SER A 164 22.82 14.06 -8.69
CA SER A 164 21.81 13.59 -7.75
C SER A 164 22.26 12.23 -7.21
N LYS A 165 22.73 12.22 -5.95
CA LYS A 165 23.02 10.97 -5.25
C LYS A 165 21.71 10.19 -5.16
N PRO A 166 21.68 8.89 -5.52
CA PRO A 166 20.51 8.08 -5.25
C PRO A 166 20.29 8.07 -3.74
N SER A 167 19.09 8.47 -3.30
CA SER A 167 18.67 8.30 -1.92
C SER A 167 18.58 6.80 -1.65
N LEU A 168 19.56 6.28 -0.94
CA LEU A 168 19.62 4.90 -0.51
C LEU A 168 18.56 4.69 0.58
N PHE A 169 17.37 4.28 0.18
CA PHE A 169 16.33 3.91 1.13
C PHE A 169 16.59 2.51 1.69
N VAL A 170 16.56 2.42 3.03
CA VAL A 170 16.91 1.22 3.79
C VAL A 170 15.76 0.22 3.71
N ASN A 171 16.01 -0.94 3.12
CA ASN A 171 15.13 -2.10 3.27
C ASN A 171 15.29 -2.69 4.67
N TRP A 172 14.17 -3.13 5.25
CA TRP A 172 14.12 -3.61 6.63
C TRP A 172 13.45 -4.97 6.71
N ARG A 173 14.14 -5.93 7.35
CA ARG A 173 13.62 -7.26 7.66
C ARG A 173 13.93 -7.60 9.11
N ARG A 174 12.95 -8.10 9.85
CA ARG A 174 13.17 -8.62 11.21
C ARG A 174 13.59 -10.08 11.12
N ASP A 175 14.88 -10.34 11.23
CA ASP A 175 15.40 -11.70 11.40
C ASP A 175 15.17 -12.13 12.85
N GLY A 176 14.56 -13.29 13.08
CA GLY A 176 13.96 -13.72 14.35
C GLY A 176 14.87 -13.90 15.58
N VAL A 177 16.07 -13.31 15.61
CA VAL A 177 17.07 -13.50 16.68
C VAL A 177 17.66 -12.18 17.24
N GLY A 178 17.33 -11.01 16.68
CA GLY A 178 17.92 -9.74 17.15
C GLY A 178 16.93 -8.58 17.16
N LYS A 179 16.86 -7.84 18.28
CA LYS A 179 16.04 -6.62 18.44
C LYS A 179 16.52 -5.42 17.61
N HIS A 180 17.57 -5.58 16.81
CA HIS A 180 18.09 -4.50 15.97
C HIS A 180 18.02 -4.90 14.49
N PRO A 181 17.31 -4.12 13.67
CA PRO A 181 17.21 -4.39 12.27
C PRO A 181 18.51 -4.11 11.54
N THR A 182 18.83 -4.97 10.58
CA THR A 182 19.98 -4.82 9.69
C THR A 182 19.51 -4.16 8.38
N PRO A 183 20.04 -2.98 8.02
CA PRO A 183 19.93 -2.46 6.67
C PRO A 183 20.52 -3.47 5.68
N PHE A 184 19.75 -3.91 4.69
CA PHE A 184 20.29 -4.73 3.61
C PHE A 184 20.20 -4.01 2.28
N MET A 185 21.36 -3.78 1.69
CA MET A 185 21.52 -3.28 0.32
C MET A 185 21.30 -4.46 -0.63
N ARG A 186 20.29 -4.39 -1.50
CA ARG A 186 20.32 -5.20 -2.74
C ARG A 186 21.08 -4.37 -3.77
N LEU A 187 22.28 -4.84 -4.11
CA LEU A 187 23.05 -4.39 -5.25
C LEU A 187 22.29 -4.65 -6.55
#